data_AF-A0A4Z1IW64-F1
#
_entry.id   AF-A0A4Z1IW64-F1
#
_cell.length_a   1.000
_cell.length_b   1.000
_cell.length_c   1.000
_cell.angle_alpha   90.00
_cell.angle_beta   90.00
_cell.angle_gamma   90.00
#
_symmetry.space_group_name_H-M   'P 1'
#
loop_
_entity.id
_entity.type
_entity.pdbx_description
1 polymer ?
#
loop_
_entity_poly.entity_id
_entity_poly.type
_entity_poly.pdbx_seq_one_letter_code
_entity_poly.pdbx_strand_id
1 'polypeptide(L)'
;MPENPRYALQDVPGKGKGLVATQDIPKGTRIIEEKPIMTRPRQAPPGFSLRGQFNALNNEQQQAFLSLKNVHPYKNADEQYFGIFKTNGLPMASDDEGGLFIEACRINHACDNNAFSNWNTNIRKHTIHALRDIHEGEEITINYLGSRSWPRELRRQILQEKFKFLCSCNLCALPARESMQIDRELMNIARIMNLIPGTFMRNPLQGVRYMDQAVQLLTGKEMGVSLLGGLFVEASKMNIGHGDLARARILAEKATPYLIISYGCDSLQVLDNQQRANHPSMNIYYGLSSLDWATPVHDVPSSLDSNGFEDWLWRREGLQNSQIYFESPNSFLSNSIFPSFLELPHRQRTSPEFYENAGKFNYRPRRHWCFLGEILEFDISVLAILVKDVDEREVQLFLETNARGIFPRLRKAHTVAILYAQRDSKFTEPYISLENVALLQIFPISLSHLIALRDLTQEFSTKREVDNARKCHGCGEKSSSMVKCSGCSFFWYCNQKCQKNGWNTKGHKNDCKILKKPDLRGMFLMKWDEFNGVVQFPLSTAVGN
;
A
#
# COMPACT_ATOMS: atom_id res chain seq x y z
N MET A 1 1.95 -7.29 -41.51
CA MET A 1 2.54 -6.89 -40.22
C MET A 1 3.64 -5.88 -40.50
N PRO A 2 3.88 -4.86 -39.68
CA PRO A 2 4.94 -3.87 -39.96
C PRO A 2 6.31 -4.55 -40.02
N GLU A 3 7.13 -4.14 -40.99
CA GLU A 3 8.33 -4.83 -41.51
C GLU A 3 9.56 -4.91 -40.58
N ASN A 4 9.45 -4.56 -39.29
CA ASN A 4 10.45 -4.94 -38.31
C ASN A 4 9.86 -4.88 -36.89
N PRO A 5 9.42 -5.99 -36.29
CA PRO A 5 8.93 -5.96 -34.92
C PRO A 5 10.11 -5.59 -34.01
N ARG A 6 9.91 -4.63 -33.09
CA ARG A 6 10.92 -4.21 -32.10
C ARG A 6 11.29 -5.31 -31.10
N TYR A 7 10.69 -6.48 -31.24
CA TYR A 7 10.90 -7.66 -30.41
C TYR A 7 10.77 -8.93 -31.24
N ALA A 8 11.35 -10.01 -30.73
CA ALA A 8 11.20 -11.36 -31.25
C ALA A 8 10.81 -12.32 -30.12
N LEU A 9 10.02 -13.33 -30.46
CA LEU A 9 9.73 -14.44 -29.55
C LEU A 9 10.95 -15.38 -29.50
N GLN A 10 11.53 -15.56 -28.32
CA GLN A 10 12.72 -16.38 -28.11
C GLN A 10 12.55 -17.34 -26.94
N ASP A 11 13.33 -18.43 -26.92
CA ASP A 11 13.46 -19.27 -25.73
C ASP A 11 14.36 -18.56 -24.70
N VAL A 12 13.78 -18.28 -23.54
CA VAL A 12 14.43 -17.63 -22.40
C VAL A 12 14.77 -18.69 -21.34
N PRO A 13 16.05 -18.84 -20.97
CA PRO A 13 16.49 -19.84 -20.00
C PRO A 13 15.69 -19.79 -18.70
N GLY A 14 15.09 -20.93 -18.33
CA GLY A 14 14.29 -21.08 -17.11
C GLY A 14 12.90 -20.43 -17.13
N LYS A 15 12.53 -19.70 -18.19
CA LYS A 15 11.21 -19.05 -18.32
C LYS A 15 10.36 -19.57 -19.49
N GLY A 16 10.93 -20.38 -20.38
CA GLY A 16 10.24 -20.84 -21.58
C GLY A 16 10.27 -19.76 -22.65
N LYS A 17 9.19 -19.54 -23.41
CA LYS A 17 9.19 -18.49 -24.44
C LYS A 17 8.94 -17.11 -23.84
N GLY A 18 9.68 -16.11 -24.31
CA GLY A 18 9.56 -14.71 -23.91
C GLY A 18 9.75 -13.75 -25.10
N LEU A 19 9.39 -12.48 -24.93
CA LEU A 19 9.68 -11.45 -25.93
C LEU A 19 10.99 -10.75 -25.59
N VAL A 20 11.91 -10.67 -26.55
CA VAL A 20 13.22 -10.05 -26.41
C VAL A 20 13.33 -8.92 -27.42
N ALA A 21 13.82 -7.76 -27.00
CA ALA A 21 14.00 -6.61 -27.86
C ALA A 21 15.02 -6.90 -28.98
N THR A 22 14.68 -6.55 -30.22
CA THR A 22 15.55 -6.72 -31.42
C THR A 22 16.30 -5.45 -31.80
N GLN A 23 16.04 -4.37 -31.06
CA GLN A 23 16.66 -3.06 -31.19
C GLN A 23 16.35 -2.28 -29.90
N ASP A 24 17.03 -1.15 -29.68
CA ASP A 24 16.71 -0.26 -28.57
C ASP A 24 15.25 0.26 -28.65
N ILE A 25 14.55 0.22 -27.52
CA ILE A 25 13.18 0.70 -27.36
C ILE A 25 13.19 1.86 -26.35
N PRO A 26 12.95 3.10 -26.79
CA PRO A 26 12.90 4.25 -25.89
C PRO A 26 11.74 4.18 -24.89
N LYS A 27 11.94 4.76 -23.71
CA LYS A 27 10.92 4.96 -22.67
C LYS A 27 9.65 5.60 -23.23
N GLY A 28 8.50 5.08 -22.79
CA GLY A 28 7.15 5.53 -23.20
C GLY A 28 6.69 4.98 -24.55
N THR A 29 7.54 4.23 -25.26
CA THR A 29 7.15 3.59 -26.52
C THR A 29 6.03 2.58 -26.31
N ARG A 30 4.96 2.67 -27.11
CA ARG A 30 3.99 1.58 -27.27
C ARG A 30 4.63 0.44 -28.05
N ILE A 31 4.91 -0.66 -27.35
CA ILE A 31 5.56 -1.85 -27.89
C ILE A 31 4.53 -2.73 -28.60
N ILE A 32 3.41 -3.01 -27.94
CA ILE A 32 2.34 -3.88 -28.46
C ILE A 32 1.01 -3.12 -28.38
N GLU A 33 0.16 -3.33 -29.39
CA GLU A 33 -1.28 -3.08 -29.31
C GLU A 33 -2.07 -4.23 -29.97
N GLU A 34 -2.77 -5.01 -29.16
CA GLU A 34 -3.32 -6.30 -29.59
C GLU A 34 -4.81 -6.43 -29.25
N LYS A 35 -5.61 -6.96 -30.19
CA LYS A 35 -7.01 -7.32 -29.93
C LYS A 35 -7.07 -8.71 -29.28
N PRO A 36 -8.01 -8.96 -28.36
CA PRO A 36 -8.16 -10.29 -27.79
C PRO A 36 -8.64 -11.26 -28.88
N ILE A 37 -8.07 -12.46 -28.90
CA ILE A 37 -8.56 -13.55 -29.75
C ILE A 37 -9.65 -14.35 -29.05
N MET A 38 -9.65 -14.34 -27.71
CA MET A 38 -10.65 -14.98 -26.87
C MET A 38 -10.89 -14.12 -25.63
N THR A 39 -12.10 -14.13 -25.09
CA THR A 39 -12.48 -13.39 -23.88
C THR A 39 -13.22 -14.27 -22.89
N ARG A 40 -13.11 -13.90 -21.61
CA ARG A 40 -13.80 -14.58 -20.51
C ARG A 40 -14.26 -13.58 -19.45
N PRO A 41 -15.54 -13.60 -19.06
CA PRO A 41 -15.99 -12.85 -17.89
C PRO A 41 -15.42 -13.46 -16.60
N ARG A 42 -15.08 -12.64 -15.61
CA ARG A 42 -14.63 -13.02 -14.27
C ARG A 42 -15.68 -13.88 -13.58
N GLN A 43 -16.94 -13.45 -13.64
CA GLN A 43 -18.11 -14.20 -13.19
C GLN A 43 -18.72 -14.98 -14.36
N ALA A 44 -17.99 -15.98 -14.84
CA ALA A 44 -18.48 -16.83 -15.91
C ALA A 44 -19.73 -17.60 -15.47
N PRO A 45 -20.80 -17.61 -16.29
CA PRO A 45 -22.02 -18.34 -15.96
C PRO A 45 -21.75 -19.85 -15.89
N PRO A 46 -22.56 -20.61 -15.14
CA PRO A 46 -22.49 -22.07 -15.15
C PRO A 46 -22.55 -22.61 -16.59
N GLY A 47 -21.63 -23.51 -16.94
CA GLY A 47 -21.54 -24.09 -18.29
C GLY A 47 -20.80 -23.23 -19.33
N PHE A 48 -20.21 -22.09 -18.96
CA PHE A 48 -19.36 -21.31 -19.87
C PHE A 48 -18.22 -22.17 -20.45
N SER A 49 -18.11 -22.23 -21.78
CA SER A 49 -17.04 -22.93 -22.50
C SER A 49 -16.32 -22.00 -23.49
N LEU A 50 -15.01 -22.16 -23.59
CA LEU A 50 -14.16 -21.45 -24.53
C LEU A 50 -14.09 -22.12 -25.92
N ARG A 51 -14.66 -23.33 -26.07
CA ARG A 51 -14.54 -24.14 -27.29
C ARG A 51 -15.15 -23.48 -28.52
N GLY A 52 -16.28 -22.79 -28.36
CA GLY A 52 -16.91 -22.05 -29.45
C GLY A 52 -16.00 -20.94 -29.99
N GLN A 53 -15.33 -20.20 -29.09
CA GLN A 53 -14.37 -19.17 -29.48
C GLN A 53 -13.13 -19.79 -30.12
N PHE A 54 -12.59 -20.88 -29.57
CA PHE A 54 -11.43 -21.59 -30.14
C PHE A 54 -11.71 -22.11 -31.56
N ASN A 55 -12.88 -22.71 -31.80
CA ASN A 55 -13.26 -23.22 -33.12
C ASN A 55 -13.44 -22.12 -34.18
N ALA A 56 -13.68 -20.87 -33.74
CA ALA A 56 -13.79 -19.72 -34.62
C ALA A 56 -12.42 -19.11 -34.98
N LEU A 57 -11.34 -19.50 -34.31
CA LEU A 57 -9.98 -19.07 -34.63
C LEU A 57 -9.46 -19.74 -35.91
N ASN A 58 -8.56 -19.06 -36.62
CA ASN A 58 -7.84 -19.67 -37.73
C ASN A 58 -6.76 -20.67 -37.24
N ASN A 59 -6.22 -21.48 -38.15
CA ASN A 59 -5.25 -22.52 -37.80
C ASN A 59 -4.01 -21.96 -37.07
N GLU A 60 -3.48 -20.82 -37.50
CA GLU A 60 -2.31 -20.20 -36.85
C GLU A 60 -2.62 -19.76 -35.41
N GLN A 61 -3.77 -19.13 -35.20
CA GLN A 61 -4.24 -18.70 -33.88
C GLN A 61 -4.51 -19.89 -32.96
N GLN A 62 -5.07 -21.00 -33.47
CA GLN A 62 -5.27 -22.22 -32.70
C GLN A 62 -3.94 -22.82 -32.25
N GLN A 63 -2.95 -22.92 -33.13
CA GLN A 63 -1.61 -23.41 -32.79
C GLN A 63 -0.90 -22.46 -31.80
N ALA A 64 -1.04 -21.16 -32.00
CA ALA A 64 -0.47 -20.16 -31.10
C ALA A 64 -1.10 -20.23 -29.70
N PHE A 65 -2.42 -20.40 -29.61
CA PHE A 65 -3.15 -20.63 -28.36
C PHE A 65 -2.70 -21.91 -27.65
N LEU A 66 -2.68 -23.05 -28.36
CA LEU A 66 -2.32 -24.36 -27.79
C LEU A 66 -0.85 -24.43 -27.35
N SER A 67 0.00 -23.56 -27.88
CA SER A 67 1.41 -23.45 -27.48
C SER A 67 1.67 -22.45 -26.34
N LEU A 68 0.64 -21.79 -25.80
CA LEU A 68 0.76 -21.03 -24.57
C LEU A 68 0.93 -21.96 -23.35
N LYS A 69 1.50 -21.43 -22.27
CA LYS A 69 1.76 -22.24 -21.07
C LYS A 69 0.44 -22.68 -20.43
N ASN A 70 0.30 -23.94 -20.07
CA ASN A 70 -0.76 -24.42 -19.19
C ASN A 70 -0.13 -25.02 -17.93
N VAL A 71 -0.43 -24.45 -16.76
CA VAL A 71 0.04 -24.98 -15.47
C VAL A 71 -1.00 -25.85 -14.76
N HIS A 72 -2.17 -26.04 -15.38
CA HIS A 72 -3.27 -26.81 -14.82
C HIS A 72 -3.36 -28.19 -15.49
N PRO A 73 -3.60 -29.26 -14.72
CA PRO A 73 -3.90 -30.57 -15.29
C PRO A 73 -5.23 -30.52 -16.04
N TYR A 74 -5.35 -31.32 -17.10
CA TYR A 74 -6.55 -31.39 -17.92
C TYR A 74 -6.73 -32.81 -18.47
N LYS A 75 -8.00 -33.22 -18.65
CA LYS A 75 -8.41 -34.52 -19.20
C LYS A 75 -9.12 -34.40 -20.55
N ASN A 76 -9.60 -33.20 -20.87
CA ASN A 76 -10.32 -32.89 -22.09
C ASN A 76 -9.98 -31.48 -22.59
N ALA A 77 -10.43 -31.16 -23.79
CA ALA A 77 -10.13 -29.88 -24.43
C ALA A 77 -10.72 -28.67 -23.67
N ASP A 78 -11.92 -28.77 -23.06
CA ASP A 78 -12.49 -27.63 -22.31
C ASP A 78 -11.64 -27.29 -21.08
N GLU A 79 -11.22 -28.32 -20.33
CA GLU A 79 -10.30 -28.16 -19.19
C GLU A 79 -8.93 -27.61 -19.64
N GLN A 80 -8.41 -28.08 -20.78
CA GLN A 80 -7.16 -27.59 -21.35
C GLN A 80 -7.27 -26.11 -21.69
N TYR A 81 -8.33 -25.72 -22.40
CA TYR A 81 -8.52 -24.35 -22.87
C TYR A 81 -8.71 -23.39 -21.70
N PHE A 82 -9.47 -23.83 -20.69
CA PHE A 82 -9.63 -23.09 -19.45
C PHE A 82 -8.31 -22.95 -18.69
N GLY A 83 -7.50 -24.03 -18.60
CA GLY A 83 -6.18 -24.01 -17.98
C GLY A 83 -5.23 -23.03 -18.66
N ILE A 84 -5.17 -23.05 -19.99
CA ILE A 84 -4.39 -22.09 -20.79
C ILE A 84 -4.88 -20.66 -20.51
N PHE A 85 -6.18 -20.40 -20.59
CA PHE A 85 -6.72 -19.07 -20.36
C PHE A 85 -6.44 -18.58 -18.93
N LYS A 86 -6.61 -19.44 -17.93
CA LYS A 86 -6.36 -19.11 -16.52
C LYS A 86 -4.87 -18.82 -16.24
N THR A 87 -3.97 -19.46 -16.97
CA THR A 87 -2.53 -19.24 -16.84
C THR A 87 -2.08 -17.92 -17.49
N ASN A 88 -2.67 -17.54 -18.63
CA ASN A 88 -2.12 -16.48 -19.48
C ASN A 88 -3.01 -15.24 -19.63
N GLY A 89 -4.30 -15.33 -19.31
CA GLY A 89 -5.27 -14.26 -19.56
C GLY A 89 -4.89 -12.95 -18.87
N LEU A 90 -5.01 -11.85 -19.60
CA LEU A 90 -4.69 -10.49 -19.16
C LEU A 90 -5.98 -9.68 -18.91
N PRO A 91 -5.97 -8.70 -18.00
CA PRO A 91 -7.15 -7.89 -17.68
C PRO A 91 -7.60 -7.01 -18.86
N MET A 92 -8.92 -6.77 -18.96
CA MET A 92 -9.57 -5.90 -19.96
C MET A 92 -10.36 -4.74 -19.31
N ALA A 93 -11.35 -4.16 -20.03
CA ALA A 93 -12.03 -2.91 -19.71
C ALA A 93 -12.65 -2.84 -18.31
N SER A 94 -13.23 -3.94 -17.85
CA SER A 94 -13.73 -4.07 -16.49
C SER A 94 -12.91 -5.13 -15.76
N ASP A 95 -12.80 -5.01 -14.44
CA ASP A 95 -12.29 -6.06 -13.56
C ASP A 95 -13.04 -7.40 -13.74
N ASP A 96 -14.16 -7.38 -14.47
CA ASP A 96 -15.00 -8.51 -14.79
C ASP A 96 -14.70 -9.16 -16.15
N GLU A 97 -13.69 -8.74 -16.90
CA GLU A 97 -13.33 -9.37 -18.19
C GLU A 97 -11.82 -9.61 -18.32
N GLY A 98 -11.46 -10.85 -18.67
CA GLY A 98 -10.14 -11.23 -19.11
C GLY A 98 -10.10 -11.45 -20.62
N GLY A 99 -8.96 -11.15 -21.22
CA GLY A 99 -8.67 -11.40 -22.63
C GLY A 99 -7.45 -12.28 -22.80
N LEU A 100 -7.42 -13.03 -23.89
CA LEU A 100 -6.24 -13.77 -24.32
C LEU A 100 -5.71 -13.20 -25.63
N PHE A 101 -4.41 -13.01 -25.65
CA PHE A 101 -3.66 -12.27 -26.65
C PHE A 101 -2.48 -13.14 -27.09
N ILE A 102 -2.16 -13.23 -28.38
CA ILE A 102 -1.12 -14.14 -28.87
C ILE A 102 0.27 -13.66 -28.48
N GLU A 103 0.53 -12.35 -28.61
CA GLU A 103 1.86 -11.78 -28.33
C GLU A 103 1.97 -11.31 -26.89
N ALA A 104 1.01 -10.52 -26.39
CA ALA A 104 1.09 -9.96 -25.04
C ALA A 104 1.14 -11.05 -23.95
N CYS A 105 0.49 -12.20 -24.16
CA CYS A 105 0.56 -13.35 -23.23
C CYS A 105 1.90 -14.10 -23.25
N ARG A 106 2.83 -13.77 -24.16
CA ARG A 106 4.20 -14.34 -24.17
C ARG A 106 5.17 -13.55 -23.31
N ILE A 107 4.78 -12.38 -22.82
CA ILE A 107 5.67 -11.53 -22.02
C ILE A 107 5.84 -12.16 -20.64
N ASN A 108 7.08 -12.44 -20.26
CA ASN A 108 7.41 -13.05 -18.98
C ASN A 108 7.32 -12.06 -17.81
N HIS A 109 7.33 -12.62 -16.61
CA HIS A 109 7.33 -11.85 -15.38
C HIS A 109 8.73 -11.35 -14.98
N ALA A 110 8.77 -10.11 -14.48
CA ALA A 110 9.80 -9.64 -13.56
C ALA A 110 9.16 -8.77 -12.45
N CYS A 111 9.71 -8.79 -11.23
CA CYS A 111 9.18 -7.95 -10.14
C CYS A 111 9.59 -6.47 -10.30
N ASP A 112 10.67 -6.24 -11.04
CA ASP A 112 11.28 -4.98 -11.47
C ASP A 112 11.08 -4.80 -12.99
N ASN A 113 9.87 -5.10 -13.47
CA ASN A 113 9.50 -5.11 -14.88
C ASN A 113 9.84 -3.81 -15.62
N ASN A 114 10.22 -3.94 -16.90
CA ASN A 114 10.57 -2.81 -17.76
C ASN A 114 9.43 -2.34 -18.66
N ALA A 115 8.30 -3.04 -18.72
CA ALA A 115 7.12 -2.65 -19.48
C ALA A 115 5.83 -2.71 -18.64
N PHE A 116 4.87 -1.86 -18.97
CA PHE A 116 3.55 -1.79 -18.33
C PHE A 116 2.48 -2.37 -19.24
N SER A 117 1.66 -3.26 -18.69
CA SER A 117 0.57 -3.95 -19.39
C SER A 117 -0.76 -3.36 -18.97
N ASN A 118 -1.56 -2.88 -19.93
CA ASN A 118 -2.86 -2.31 -19.65
C ASN A 118 -3.84 -2.41 -20.82
N TRP A 119 -5.13 -2.52 -20.52
CA TRP A 119 -6.19 -2.38 -21.50
C TRP A 119 -6.51 -0.92 -21.82
N ASN A 120 -6.34 -0.54 -23.09
CA ASN A 120 -6.73 0.78 -23.57
C ASN A 120 -8.20 0.73 -24.07
N THR A 121 -9.10 1.25 -23.24
CA THR A 121 -10.54 1.29 -23.51
C THR A 121 -10.91 2.09 -24.75
N ASN A 122 -10.15 3.14 -25.08
CA ASN A 122 -10.45 4.04 -26.20
C ASN A 122 -10.28 3.32 -27.54
N ILE A 123 -9.16 2.61 -27.71
CA ILE A 123 -8.87 1.84 -28.94
C ILE A 123 -9.31 0.37 -28.86
N ARG A 124 -9.81 -0.08 -27.71
CA ARG A 124 -10.25 -1.45 -27.42
C ARG A 124 -9.18 -2.51 -27.74
N LYS A 125 -7.96 -2.27 -27.27
CA LYS A 125 -6.81 -3.17 -27.42
C LYS A 125 -6.03 -3.26 -26.11
N HIS A 126 -5.39 -4.39 -25.89
CA HIS A 126 -4.37 -4.52 -24.86
C HIS A 126 -3.08 -3.87 -25.33
N THR A 127 -2.44 -3.11 -24.47
CA THR A 127 -1.26 -2.30 -24.82
C THR A 127 -0.12 -2.56 -23.85
N ILE A 128 1.09 -2.60 -24.40
CA ILE A 128 2.33 -2.75 -23.66
C ILE A 128 3.18 -1.50 -23.90
N HIS A 129 3.57 -0.77 -22.85
CA HIS A 129 4.40 0.42 -22.97
C HIS A 129 5.71 0.28 -22.19
N ALA A 130 6.82 0.76 -22.75
CA ALA A 130 8.12 0.77 -22.09
C ALA A 130 8.14 1.76 -20.91
N LEU A 131 8.48 1.31 -19.70
CA LEU A 131 8.57 2.16 -18.50
C LEU A 131 9.92 2.88 -18.39
N ARG A 132 10.94 2.34 -19.04
CA ARG A 132 12.28 2.89 -19.22
C ARG A 132 12.81 2.51 -20.60
N ASP A 133 14.01 2.95 -20.93
CA ASP A 133 14.71 2.47 -22.10
C ASP A 133 14.98 0.96 -21.93
N ILE A 134 14.74 0.19 -23.00
CA ILE A 134 14.98 -1.26 -23.06
C ILE A 134 16.00 -1.47 -24.17
N HIS A 135 17.14 -2.07 -23.85
CA HIS A 135 18.23 -2.23 -24.80
C HIS A 135 18.00 -3.43 -25.72
N GLU A 136 18.60 -3.41 -26.91
CA GLU A 136 18.67 -4.58 -27.79
C GLU A 136 19.16 -5.83 -27.02
N GLY A 137 18.46 -6.95 -27.20
CA GLY A 137 18.74 -8.21 -26.51
C GLY A 137 18.17 -8.31 -25.09
N GLU A 138 17.60 -7.24 -24.54
CA GLU A 138 16.93 -7.27 -23.23
C GLU A 138 15.53 -7.92 -23.33
N GLU A 139 15.18 -8.76 -22.36
CA GLU A 139 13.84 -9.34 -22.28
C GLU A 139 12.81 -8.28 -21.87
N ILE A 140 11.71 -8.20 -22.61
CA ILE A 140 10.56 -7.37 -22.26
C ILE A 140 9.75 -8.12 -21.20
N THR A 141 9.50 -7.47 -20.06
CA THR A 141 8.86 -8.10 -18.90
C THR A 141 7.73 -7.23 -18.32
N ILE A 142 6.72 -7.88 -17.75
CA ILE A 142 5.59 -7.25 -17.04
C ILE A 142 5.45 -7.80 -15.62
N ASN A 143 4.65 -7.15 -14.78
CA ASN A 143 4.36 -7.62 -13.43
C ASN A 143 3.04 -8.42 -13.36
N TYR A 144 3.11 -9.73 -13.11
CA TYR A 144 1.94 -10.60 -12.99
C TYR A 144 1.19 -10.43 -11.64
N LEU A 145 1.81 -9.76 -10.68
CA LEU A 145 1.30 -9.58 -9.32
C LEU A 145 0.48 -8.28 -9.17
N GLY A 146 0.38 -7.50 -10.25
CA GLY A 146 -0.29 -6.20 -10.25
C GLY A 146 0.49 -5.14 -9.44
N SER A 147 -0.20 -4.09 -9.02
CA SER A 147 0.41 -2.92 -8.37
C SER A 147 0.70 -3.09 -6.87
N ARG A 148 0.68 -4.31 -6.33
CA ARG A 148 0.90 -4.55 -4.90
C ARG A 148 2.39 -4.69 -4.58
N SER A 149 2.87 -3.88 -3.65
CA SER A 149 4.25 -3.94 -3.16
C SER A 149 4.40 -5.03 -2.10
N TRP A 150 4.65 -6.26 -2.53
CA TRP A 150 4.84 -7.42 -1.64
C TRP A 150 6.31 -7.72 -1.38
N PRO A 151 6.70 -8.24 -0.19
CA PRO A 151 8.05 -8.75 0.06
C PRO A 151 8.44 -9.90 -0.87
N ARG A 152 9.76 -10.10 -1.06
CA ARG A 152 10.33 -11.13 -1.94
C ARG A 152 9.75 -12.53 -1.70
N GLU A 153 9.62 -12.94 -0.43
CA GLU A 153 9.10 -14.26 -0.09
C GLU A 153 7.66 -14.45 -0.59
N LEU A 154 6.80 -13.45 -0.38
CA LEU A 154 5.41 -13.50 -0.81
C LEU A 154 5.28 -13.42 -2.34
N ARG A 155 6.08 -12.56 -3.00
CA ARG A 155 6.13 -12.53 -4.47
C ARG A 155 6.46 -13.91 -5.02
N ARG A 156 7.49 -14.57 -4.49
CA ARG A 156 7.91 -15.92 -4.90
C ARG A 156 6.86 -16.98 -4.59
N GLN A 157 6.24 -16.93 -3.42
CA GLN A 157 5.19 -17.87 -3.03
C GLN A 157 4.01 -17.80 -4.00
N ILE A 158 3.49 -16.59 -4.28
CA ILE A 158 2.32 -16.40 -5.15
C ILE A 158 2.64 -16.84 -6.59
N LEU A 159 3.85 -16.53 -7.09
CA LEU A 159 4.28 -16.97 -8.41
C LEU A 159 4.42 -18.49 -8.49
N GLN A 160 4.98 -19.12 -7.44
CA GLN A 160 5.09 -20.57 -7.37
C GLN A 160 3.72 -21.24 -7.29
N GLU A 161 2.76 -20.66 -6.55
CA GLU A 161 1.42 -21.23 -6.41
C GLU A 161 0.60 -21.07 -7.70
N LYS A 162 0.58 -19.87 -8.29
CA LYS A 162 -0.28 -19.53 -9.44
C LYS A 162 0.32 -19.89 -10.79
N PHE A 163 1.64 -19.74 -10.94
CA PHE A 163 2.34 -19.86 -12.23
C PHE A 163 3.42 -20.95 -12.23
N LYS A 164 3.63 -21.65 -11.11
CA LYS A 164 4.53 -22.80 -10.98
C LYS A 164 6.00 -22.52 -11.34
N PHE A 165 6.48 -21.32 -11.05
CA PHE A 165 7.90 -20.98 -11.18
C PHE A 165 8.42 -20.14 -10.00
N LEU A 166 9.72 -20.23 -9.75
CA LEU A 166 10.42 -19.41 -8.78
C LEU A 166 11.05 -18.20 -9.47
N CYS A 167 10.71 -16.99 -9.03
CA CYS A 167 11.23 -15.76 -9.65
C CYS A 167 12.71 -15.53 -9.34
N SER A 168 13.47 -15.28 -10.41
CA SER A 168 14.91 -15.01 -10.44
C SER A 168 15.27 -13.65 -11.09
N CYS A 169 14.30 -12.72 -11.21
CA CYS A 169 14.59 -11.34 -11.66
C CYS A 169 15.61 -10.63 -10.75
N ASN A 170 16.17 -9.51 -11.18
CA ASN A 170 17.25 -8.83 -10.45
C ASN A 170 16.83 -8.49 -9.02
N LEU A 171 15.60 -7.99 -8.84
CA LEU A 171 15.03 -7.72 -7.51
C LEU A 171 14.97 -8.96 -6.60
N CYS A 172 14.60 -10.12 -7.15
CA CYS A 172 14.53 -11.38 -6.38
C CYS A 172 15.92 -12.02 -6.18
N ALA A 173 16.87 -11.75 -7.08
CA ALA A 173 18.23 -12.24 -7.03
C ALA A 173 19.13 -11.49 -6.04
N LEU A 174 18.69 -10.32 -5.56
CA LEU A 174 19.42 -9.54 -4.56
C LEU A 174 19.84 -10.37 -3.33
N PRO A 175 21.02 -10.09 -2.75
CA PRO A 175 21.42 -10.65 -1.46
C PRO A 175 20.36 -10.43 -0.38
N ALA A 176 20.29 -11.34 0.60
CA ALA A 176 19.22 -11.31 1.60
C ALA A 176 19.10 -9.98 2.34
N ARG A 177 20.22 -9.33 2.69
CA ARG A 177 20.24 -8.05 3.39
C ARG A 177 19.66 -6.92 2.53
N GLU A 178 20.07 -6.82 1.27
CA GLU A 178 19.59 -5.80 0.33
C GLU A 178 18.11 -6.02 0.00
N SER A 179 17.71 -7.26 -0.26
CA SER A 179 16.30 -7.61 -0.47
C SER A 179 15.43 -7.20 0.71
N MET A 180 15.89 -7.41 1.96
CA MET A 180 15.14 -7.00 3.15
C MET A 180 14.98 -5.49 3.24
N GLN A 181 16.00 -4.71 2.87
CA GLN A 181 15.90 -3.25 2.87
C GLN A 181 14.89 -2.77 1.82
N ILE A 182 14.95 -3.30 0.60
CA ILE A 182 13.99 -2.96 -0.45
C ILE A 182 12.57 -3.39 -0.08
N ASP A 183 12.41 -4.57 0.53
CA ASP A 183 11.10 -5.05 0.97
C ASP A 183 10.50 -4.11 2.05
N ARG A 184 11.29 -3.56 2.98
CA ARG A 184 10.82 -2.55 3.94
C ARG A 184 10.35 -1.27 3.26
N GLU A 185 11.12 -0.78 2.29
CA GLU A 185 10.75 0.43 1.53
C GLU A 185 9.45 0.22 0.75
N LEU A 186 9.31 -0.92 0.09
CA LEU A 186 8.11 -1.31 -0.66
C LEU A 186 6.88 -1.44 0.24
N MET A 187 7.03 -2.05 1.43
CA MET A 187 5.97 -2.13 2.43
C MET A 187 5.58 -0.75 2.97
N ASN A 188 6.56 0.12 3.23
CA ASN A 188 6.29 1.50 3.65
C ASN A 188 5.46 2.23 2.60
N ILE A 189 5.80 2.09 1.32
CA ILE A 189 5.02 2.67 0.22
C ILE A 189 3.60 2.08 0.20
N ALA A 190 3.44 0.75 0.26
CA ALA A 190 2.12 0.12 0.26
C ALA A 190 1.25 0.56 1.44
N ARG A 191 1.83 0.64 2.64
CA ARG A 191 1.15 1.13 3.85
C ARG A 191 0.67 2.56 3.68
N ILE A 192 1.56 3.44 3.19
CA ILE A 192 1.20 4.83 2.90
C ILE A 192 0.05 4.88 1.88
N MET A 193 0.11 4.07 0.82
CA MET A 193 -0.94 4.00 -0.20
C MET A 193 -2.29 3.55 0.37
N ASN A 194 -2.32 2.59 1.30
CA ASN A 194 -3.54 2.15 1.96
C ASN A 194 -4.18 3.22 2.88
N LEU A 195 -3.38 4.15 3.41
CA LEU A 195 -3.87 5.22 4.29
C LEU A 195 -4.51 6.38 3.52
N ILE A 196 -4.18 6.58 2.24
CA ILE A 196 -4.64 7.73 1.44
C ILE A 196 -6.17 7.77 1.31
N PRO A 197 -6.87 6.70 0.89
CA PRO A 197 -8.34 6.76 0.73
C PRO A 197 -9.09 7.11 2.02
N GLY A 198 -8.62 6.61 3.16
CA GLY A 198 -9.25 6.85 4.47
C GLY A 198 -8.96 8.23 5.07
N THR A 199 -7.90 8.90 4.64
CA THR A 199 -7.52 10.25 5.11
C THR A 199 -8.18 11.38 4.32
N PHE A 200 -8.58 11.10 3.07
CA PHE A 200 -9.22 12.03 2.13
C PHE A 200 -10.31 12.89 2.78
N MET A 201 -11.21 12.28 3.55
CA MET A 201 -12.38 12.98 4.12
C MET A 201 -12.17 13.50 5.54
N ARG A 202 -11.27 12.88 6.33
CA ARG A 202 -11.19 13.11 7.78
C ARG A 202 -9.98 13.93 8.21
N ASN A 203 -8.83 13.73 7.57
CA ASN A 203 -7.55 14.33 7.96
C ASN A 203 -6.76 14.74 6.71
N PRO A 204 -7.22 15.75 5.97
CA PRO A 204 -6.72 15.99 4.64
C PRO A 204 -5.25 16.46 4.62
N LEU A 205 -4.83 17.25 5.61
CA LEU A 205 -3.41 17.63 5.70
C LEU A 205 -2.50 16.41 5.87
N GLN A 206 -2.96 15.38 6.59
CA GLN A 206 -2.19 14.15 6.78
C GLN A 206 -2.16 13.31 5.50
N GLY A 207 -3.27 13.24 4.76
CA GLY A 207 -3.31 12.58 3.45
C GLY A 207 -2.32 13.18 2.45
N VAL A 208 -2.24 14.51 2.37
CA VAL A 208 -1.26 15.21 1.52
C VAL A 208 0.18 14.86 1.92
N ARG A 209 0.48 14.80 3.22
CA ARG A 209 1.82 14.44 3.72
C ARG A 209 2.19 12.99 3.42
N TYR A 210 1.23 12.07 3.50
CA TYR A 210 1.43 10.69 3.08
C TYR A 210 1.78 10.61 1.59
N MET A 211 1.07 11.35 0.74
CA MET A 211 1.37 11.39 -0.68
C MET A 211 2.74 12.01 -0.96
N ASP A 212 3.12 13.10 -0.28
CA ASP A 212 4.46 13.70 -0.38
C ASP A 212 5.55 12.70 0.00
N GLN A 213 5.39 12.01 1.13
CA GLN A 213 6.34 10.99 1.58
C GLN A 213 6.47 9.84 0.57
N ALA A 214 5.35 9.35 0.01
CA ALA A 214 5.39 8.32 -1.02
C ALA A 214 6.08 8.81 -2.30
N VAL A 215 5.80 10.04 -2.74
CA VAL A 215 6.46 10.65 -3.91
C VAL A 215 7.96 10.75 -3.67
N GLN A 216 8.42 11.21 -2.51
CA GLN A 216 9.84 11.28 -2.17
C GLN A 216 10.51 9.91 -2.16
N LEU A 217 9.86 8.89 -1.60
CA LEU A 217 10.37 7.51 -1.56
C LEU A 217 10.48 6.87 -2.95
N LEU A 218 9.65 7.31 -3.91
CA LEU A 218 9.58 6.77 -5.28
C LEU A 218 10.39 7.59 -6.29
N THR A 219 10.63 8.86 -6.01
CA THR A 219 11.36 9.76 -6.91
C THR A 219 12.77 9.23 -7.15
N GLY A 220 13.17 9.17 -8.42
CA GLY A 220 14.47 8.64 -8.82
C GLY A 220 14.56 7.11 -8.91
N LYS A 221 13.47 6.38 -8.59
CA LYS A 221 13.43 4.91 -8.74
C LYS A 221 12.69 4.50 -10.01
N GLU A 222 13.29 3.64 -10.82
CA GLU A 222 12.70 3.16 -12.08
C GLU A 222 11.37 2.42 -11.89
N MET A 223 11.26 1.59 -10.85
CA MET A 223 10.01 0.89 -10.48
C MET A 223 8.85 1.84 -10.10
N GLY A 224 9.13 3.14 -9.90
CA GLY A 224 8.16 4.10 -9.39
C GLY A 224 7.29 4.78 -10.43
N VAL A 225 7.57 4.66 -11.74
CA VAL A 225 6.93 5.48 -12.79
C VAL A 225 5.40 5.37 -12.77
N SER A 226 4.85 4.15 -12.74
CA SER A 226 3.39 3.94 -12.72
C SER A 226 2.75 4.39 -11.40
N LEU A 227 3.39 4.08 -10.26
CA LEU A 227 2.90 4.48 -8.94
C LEU A 227 2.90 5.99 -8.74
N LEU A 228 3.93 6.70 -9.22
CA LEU A 228 4.03 8.16 -9.16
C LEU A 228 2.86 8.81 -9.89
N GLY A 229 2.54 8.36 -11.11
CA GLY A 229 1.39 8.86 -11.86
C GLY A 229 0.08 8.73 -11.07
N GLY A 230 -0.16 7.55 -10.48
CA GLY A 230 -1.33 7.32 -9.62
C GLY A 230 -1.37 8.22 -8.38
N LEU A 231 -0.24 8.41 -7.70
CA LEU A 231 -0.16 9.26 -6.50
C LEU A 231 -0.49 10.73 -6.80
N PHE A 232 0.06 11.28 -7.88
CA PHE A 232 -0.26 12.64 -8.30
C PHE A 232 -1.74 12.80 -8.70
N VAL A 233 -2.33 11.78 -9.33
CA VAL A 233 -3.77 11.75 -9.63
C VAL A 233 -4.60 11.80 -8.34
N GLU A 234 -4.29 10.96 -7.36
CA GLU A 234 -5.02 10.92 -6.08
C GLU A 234 -4.84 12.24 -5.30
N ALA A 235 -3.65 12.82 -5.31
CA ALA A 235 -3.38 14.12 -4.71
C ALA A 235 -4.20 15.23 -5.39
N SER A 236 -4.32 15.20 -6.71
CA SER A 236 -5.15 16.15 -7.47
C SER A 236 -6.62 16.02 -7.10
N LYS A 237 -7.18 14.80 -7.13
CA LYS A 237 -8.59 14.53 -6.74
C LYS A 237 -8.90 15.01 -5.33
N MET A 238 -7.96 14.84 -4.41
CA MET A 238 -8.08 15.30 -3.03
C MET A 238 -8.16 16.82 -2.92
N ASN A 239 -7.26 17.54 -3.58
CA ASN A 239 -7.28 19.00 -3.57
C ASN A 239 -8.56 19.54 -4.22
N ILE A 240 -9.06 18.89 -5.28
CA ILE A 240 -10.39 19.20 -5.88
C ILE A 240 -11.51 19.02 -4.85
N GLY A 241 -11.49 17.91 -4.10
CA GLY A 241 -12.41 17.62 -3.00
C GLY A 241 -12.56 18.77 -2.01
N HIS A 242 -11.45 19.44 -1.70
CA HIS A 242 -11.36 20.55 -0.77
C HIS A 242 -11.40 21.94 -1.41
N GLY A 243 -11.65 22.02 -2.73
CA GLY A 243 -11.71 23.26 -3.48
C GLY A 243 -10.36 23.95 -3.74
N ASP A 244 -9.22 23.31 -3.44
CA ASP A 244 -7.88 23.84 -3.71
C ASP A 244 -7.52 23.62 -5.19
N LEU A 245 -8.11 24.44 -6.07
CA LEU A 245 -8.02 24.23 -7.50
C LEU A 245 -6.63 24.56 -8.06
N ALA A 246 -5.89 25.47 -7.42
CA ALA A 246 -4.52 25.81 -7.81
C ALA A 246 -3.59 24.59 -7.70
N ARG A 247 -3.53 23.96 -6.52
CA ARG A 247 -2.70 22.75 -6.32
C ARG A 247 -3.21 21.57 -7.13
N ALA A 248 -4.53 21.38 -7.20
CA ALA A 248 -5.14 20.30 -7.96
C ALA A 248 -4.69 20.28 -9.42
N ARG A 249 -4.67 21.45 -10.07
CA ARG A 249 -4.20 21.60 -11.45
C ARG A 249 -2.73 21.17 -11.58
N ILE A 250 -1.84 21.72 -10.75
CA ILE A 250 -0.40 21.41 -10.83
C ILE A 250 -0.13 19.92 -10.58
N LEU A 251 -0.82 19.30 -9.63
CA LEU A 251 -0.70 17.86 -9.36
C LEU A 251 -1.16 17.02 -10.55
N ALA A 252 -2.26 17.40 -11.22
CA ALA A 252 -2.69 16.73 -12.44
C ALA A 252 -1.68 16.93 -13.59
N GLU A 253 -1.15 18.13 -13.78
CA GLU A 253 -0.09 18.41 -14.77
C GLU A 253 1.15 17.53 -14.50
N LYS A 254 1.58 17.41 -13.24
CA LYS A 254 2.68 16.51 -12.83
C LYS A 254 2.39 15.02 -13.07
N ALA A 255 1.15 14.57 -12.95
CA ALA A 255 0.77 13.19 -13.24
C ALA A 255 0.88 12.83 -14.73
N THR A 256 0.58 13.80 -15.61
CA THR A 256 0.43 13.58 -17.05
C THR A 256 1.60 12.84 -17.72
N PRO A 257 2.88 13.22 -17.56
CA PRO A 257 3.98 12.51 -18.20
C PRO A 257 4.07 11.04 -17.76
N TYR A 258 3.85 10.74 -16.46
CA TYR A 258 3.87 9.37 -15.95
C TYR A 258 2.73 8.52 -16.51
N LEU A 259 1.53 9.12 -16.66
CA LEU A 259 0.38 8.47 -17.26
C LEU A 259 0.60 8.22 -18.76
N ILE A 260 1.19 9.16 -19.50
CA ILE A 260 1.52 8.96 -20.92
C ILE A 260 2.52 7.80 -21.09
N ILE A 261 3.56 7.75 -20.26
CA ILE A 261 4.55 6.66 -20.29
C ILE A 261 3.88 5.30 -20.05
N SER A 262 2.94 5.23 -19.10
CA SER A 262 2.32 3.96 -18.69
C SER A 262 1.17 3.53 -19.62
N TYR A 263 0.29 4.46 -20.01
CA TYR A 263 -0.98 4.17 -20.67
C TYR A 263 -1.04 4.60 -22.14
N GLY A 264 -0.15 5.51 -22.57
CA GLY A 264 -0.25 6.19 -23.86
C GLY A 264 -1.19 7.40 -23.84
N CYS A 265 -0.94 8.37 -24.71
CA CYS A 265 -1.64 9.66 -24.74
C CYS A 265 -3.12 9.60 -25.13
N ASP A 266 -3.54 8.53 -25.80
CA ASP A 266 -4.91 8.26 -26.24
C ASP A 266 -5.76 7.50 -25.20
N SER A 267 -5.18 7.16 -24.04
CA SER A 267 -5.86 6.43 -22.98
C SER A 267 -6.85 7.30 -22.21
N LEU A 268 -7.93 6.70 -21.70
CA LEU A 268 -8.91 7.42 -20.87
C LEU A 268 -8.27 7.99 -19.60
N GLN A 269 -7.27 7.29 -19.03
CA GLN A 269 -6.53 7.74 -17.86
C GLN A 269 -5.80 9.07 -18.12
N VAL A 270 -5.16 9.21 -19.28
CA VAL A 270 -4.47 10.45 -19.66
C VAL A 270 -5.49 11.55 -19.98
N LEU A 271 -6.53 11.23 -20.78
CA LEU A 271 -7.53 12.21 -21.19
C LEU A 271 -8.33 12.77 -20.00
N ASP A 272 -8.76 11.91 -19.07
CA ASP A 272 -9.42 12.33 -17.82
C ASP A 272 -8.50 13.22 -16.98
N ASN A 273 -7.22 12.86 -16.88
CA ASN A 273 -6.27 13.65 -16.12
C ASN A 273 -5.99 15.02 -16.74
N GLN A 274 -5.92 15.11 -18.06
CA GLN A 274 -5.79 16.39 -18.77
C GLN A 274 -7.03 17.26 -18.60
N GLN A 275 -8.23 16.68 -18.70
CA GLN A 275 -9.49 17.38 -18.40
C GLN A 275 -9.50 17.90 -16.96
N ARG A 276 -9.06 17.08 -16.00
CA ARG A 276 -8.91 17.48 -14.59
C ARG A 276 -7.92 18.63 -14.40
N ALA A 277 -6.79 18.64 -15.13
CA ALA A 277 -5.84 19.74 -15.08
C ALA A 277 -6.44 21.05 -15.64
N ASN A 278 -7.17 20.98 -16.75
CA ASN A 278 -7.74 22.14 -17.43
C ASN A 278 -8.97 22.72 -16.70
N HIS A 279 -9.81 21.84 -16.14
CA HIS A 279 -11.11 22.19 -15.56
C HIS A 279 -11.35 21.49 -14.22
N PRO A 280 -10.51 21.70 -13.19
CA PRO A 280 -10.58 20.96 -11.93
C PRO A 280 -11.91 21.17 -11.17
N SER A 281 -12.59 22.31 -11.35
CA SER A 281 -13.90 22.59 -10.73
C SER A 281 -15.07 21.83 -11.36
N MET A 282 -14.92 21.31 -12.58
CA MET A 282 -15.95 20.52 -13.28
C MET A 282 -15.88 19.03 -12.91
N ASN A 283 -14.86 18.64 -12.15
CA ASN A 283 -14.64 17.25 -11.78
C ASN A 283 -15.65 16.81 -10.69
N ILE A 284 -16.08 15.55 -10.75
CA ILE A 284 -17.06 14.96 -9.82
C ILE A 284 -16.67 15.05 -8.35
N TYR A 285 -15.38 15.21 -8.04
CA TYR A 285 -14.91 15.33 -6.67
C TYR A 285 -15.08 16.73 -6.09
N TYR A 286 -15.37 17.76 -6.90
CA TYR A 286 -15.38 19.15 -6.45
C TYR A 286 -16.41 19.39 -5.34
N GLY A 287 -15.95 19.93 -4.21
CA GLY A 287 -16.82 20.27 -3.07
C GLY A 287 -17.36 19.06 -2.31
N LEU A 288 -16.83 17.86 -2.52
CA LEU A 288 -17.19 16.68 -1.70
C LEU A 288 -16.71 16.79 -0.23
N SER A 289 -15.81 17.74 0.08
CA SER A 289 -15.24 17.97 1.42
C SER A 289 -15.28 19.45 1.82
N SER A 290 -14.79 19.75 3.04
CA SER A 290 -14.69 21.15 3.52
C SER A 290 -13.89 22.03 2.56
N LEU A 291 -14.43 23.21 2.27
CA LEU A 291 -13.83 24.24 1.40
C LEU A 291 -12.85 25.17 2.13
N ASP A 292 -12.37 24.79 3.33
CA ASP A 292 -11.36 25.56 4.09
C ASP A 292 -10.04 25.77 3.31
N TRP A 293 -9.81 24.98 2.27
CA TRP A 293 -8.62 25.04 1.43
C TRP A 293 -8.87 25.71 0.08
N ALA A 294 -10.06 26.30 -0.13
CA ALA A 294 -10.46 26.78 -1.42
C ALA A 294 -9.49 27.82 -1.98
N THR A 295 -8.98 27.54 -3.19
CA THR A 295 -8.13 28.46 -3.96
C THR A 295 -8.61 28.47 -5.42
N PRO A 296 -8.66 29.63 -6.09
CA PRO A 296 -8.90 29.70 -7.52
C PRO A 296 -7.81 29.00 -8.32
N VAL A 297 -8.14 28.47 -9.52
CA VAL A 297 -7.20 27.76 -10.41
C VAL A 297 -5.94 28.58 -10.74
N HIS A 298 -6.04 29.91 -10.73
CA HIS A 298 -4.97 30.83 -11.11
C HIS A 298 -4.10 31.29 -9.92
N ASP A 299 -4.44 30.92 -8.68
CA ASP A 299 -3.68 31.27 -7.46
C ASP A 299 -2.43 30.39 -7.27
N VAL A 300 -1.73 30.09 -8.37
CA VAL A 300 -0.44 29.39 -8.34
C VAL A 300 0.65 30.43 -8.09
N PRO A 301 1.49 30.28 -7.05
CA PRO A 301 2.53 31.26 -6.73
C PRO A 301 3.62 31.27 -7.80
N SER A 302 3.92 32.46 -8.34
CA SER A 302 4.90 32.66 -9.42
C SER A 302 6.28 33.13 -8.94
N SER A 303 6.41 33.54 -7.68
CA SER A 303 7.63 34.13 -7.11
C SER A 303 8.46 33.19 -6.24
N LEU A 304 8.03 31.93 -6.09
CA LEU A 304 8.76 30.93 -5.29
C LEU A 304 9.88 30.28 -6.08
N ASP A 305 11.00 29.99 -5.42
CA ASP A 305 12.03 29.12 -5.96
C ASP A 305 11.55 27.66 -5.99
N SER A 306 12.36 26.74 -6.55
CA SER A 306 11.96 25.34 -6.71
C SER A 306 11.58 24.66 -5.39
N ASN A 307 12.30 24.96 -4.31
CA ASN A 307 12.02 24.38 -2.99
C ASN A 307 10.76 24.97 -2.36
N GLY A 308 10.60 26.30 -2.43
CA GLY A 308 9.41 26.99 -1.97
C GLY A 308 8.16 26.56 -2.73
N PHE A 309 8.27 26.27 -4.03
CA PHE A 309 7.17 25.74 -4.83
C PHE A 309 6.76 24.34 -4.39
N GLU A 310 7.71 23.44 -4.15
CA GLU A 310 7.41 22.10 -3.62
C GLU A 310 6.84 22.16 -2.20
N ASP A 311 7.34 23.07 -1.36
CA ASP A 311 6.79 23.30 -0.03
C ASP A 311 5.34 23.81 -0.11
N TRP A 312 5.03 24.73 -1.02
CA TRP A 312 3.66 25.15 -1.27
C TRP A 312 2.81 23.97 -1.76
N LEU A 313 3.27 23.25 -2.79
CA LEU A 313 2.53 22.16 -3.43
C LEU A 313 2.11 21.07 -2.43
N TRP A 314 3.02 20.70 -1.52
CA TRP A 314 2.80 19.67 -0.52
C TRP A 314 2.39 20.18 0.86
N ARG A 315 2.07 21.49 0.96
CA ARG A 315 1.65 22.14 2.21
C ARG A 315 2.68 21.96 3.34
N ARG A 316 3.97 22.12 3.02
CA ARG A 316 5.10 22.09 3.96
C ARG A 316 5.40 23.45 4.59
N GLU A 317 4.59 24.48 4.29
CA GLU A 317 4.87 25.84 4.76
C GLU A 317 5.02 25.87 6.30
N GLY A 318 6.13 26.44 6.77
CA GLY A 318 6.46 26.53 8.19
C GLY A 318 7.04 25.25 8.82
N LEU A 319 7.31 24.17 8.07
CA LEU A 319 7.95 22.93 8.55
C LEU A 319 9.48 22.89 8.38
N GLN A 320 10.08 23.96 7.87
CA GLN A 320 11.49 24.06 7.45
C GLN A 320 12.57 23.70 8.50
N ASN A 321 12.19 23.45 9.77
CA ASN A 321 13.09 23.06 10.86
C ASN A 321 12.67 21.77 11.62
N SER A 322 11.74 20.96 11.13
CA SER A 322 11.42 19.68 11.79
C SER A 322 12.03 18.50 11.05
N GLN A 323 13.21 18.07 11.50
CA GLN A 323 13.80 16.75 11.20
C GLN A 323 12.87 15.57 11.55
N ILE A 324 11.75 15.83 12.24
CA ILE A 324 10.76 14.87 12.72
C ILE A 324 10.02 14.13 11.58
N TYR A 325 10.07 14.63 10.34
CA TYR A 325 9.45 13.95 9.19
C TYR A 325 10.29 12.81 8.61
N PHE A 326 11.60 12.82 8.87
CA PHE A 326 12.53 11.81 8.41
C PHE A 326 12.73 10.81 9.53
N GLU A 327 12.38 9.56 9.27
CA GLU A 327 12.74 8.36 10.04
C GLU A 327 13.45 8.63 11.38
N SER A 328 12.68 8.78 12.47
CA SER A 328 13.25 8.43 13.76
C SER A 328 13.13 6.91 13.90
N PRO A 329 14.23 6.18 14.16
CA PRO A 329 14.20 4.76 14.54
C PRO A 329 13.28 4.49 15.75
N ASN A 330 12.93 5.54 16.51
CA ASN A 330 12.03 5.53 17.66
C ASN A 330 10.58 5.92 17.27
N SER A 331 10.26 5.98 15.98
CA SER A 331 8.89 6.18 15.51
C SER A 331 8.04 5.00 15.99
N PHE A 332 6.94 5.31 16.67
CA PHE A 332 5.95 4.37 17.18
C PHE A 332 5.27 3.53 16.09
N LEU A 333 5.66 3.68 14.82
CA LEU A 333 5.26 2.78 13.74
C LEU A 333 6.44 2.32 12.89
N SER A 334 7.64 2.38 13.45
CA SER A 334 8.69 1.48 12.98
C SER A 334 8.11 0.06 13.03
N ASN A 335 8.24 -0.67 11.93
CA ASN A 335 7.91 -2.11 11.84
C ASN A 335 8.59 -2.93 12.95
N SER A 336 9.59 -2.35 13.62
CA SER A 336 10.08 -2.89 14.87
C SER A 336 8.95 -2.98 15.91
N ILE A 337 8.27 -1.89 16.29
CA ILE A 337 7.39 -1.82 17.47
C ILE A 337 6.02 -2.48 17.22
N PHE A 338 5.34 -2.18 16.10
CA PHE A 338 4.05 -2.78 15.76
C PHE A 338 4.15 -3.59 14.46
N PRO A 339 4.81 -4.75 14.50
CA PRO A 339 5.05 -5.57 13.33
C PRO A 339 3.73 -6.06 12.71
N SER A 340 3.69 -6.16 11.38
CA SER A 340 2.64 -6.92 10.71
C SER A 340 2.80 -8.41 10.98
N PHE A 341 1.80 -9.21 10.63
CA PHE A 341 1.85 -10.65 10.88
C PHE A 341 3.10 -11.31 10.31
N LEU A 342 3.54 -10.90 9.11
CA LEU A 342 4.71 -11.48 8.45
C LEU A 342 6.02 -11.13 9.14
N GLU A 343 6.07 -9.97 9.78
CA GLU A 343 7.23 -9.45 10.49
C GLU A 343 7.33 -10.00 11.91
N LEU A 344 6.28 -10.67 12.41
CA LEU A 344 6.31 -11.29 13.72
C LEU A 344 7.40 -12.37 13.80
N PRO A 345 8.04 -12.50 14.98
CA PRO A 345 8.97 -13.59 15.21
C PRO A 345 8.25 -14.93 15.08
N HIS A 346 8.91 -15.87 14.43
CA HIS A 346 8.36 -17.20 14.23
C HIS A 346 8.60 -18.07 15.46
N ARG A 347 7.55 -18.68 16.00
CA ARG A 347 7.59 -19.42 17.27
C ARG A 347 8.68 -20.50 17.34
N GLN A 348 8.92 -21.18 16.23
CA GLN A 348 9.89 -22.29 16.12
C GLN A 348 11.26 -21.89 15.56
N ARG A 349 11.50 -20.61 15.21
CA ARG A 349 12.76 -20.17 14.61
C ARG A 349 13.40 -19.09 15.48
N THR A 350 14.72 -19.02 15.45
CA THR A 350 15.45 -17.92 16.09
C THR A 350 15.15 -16.63 15.34
N SER A 351 14.76 -15.59 16.08
CA SER A 351 14.49 -14.23 15.58
C SER A 351 15.42 -13.22 16.27
N PRO A 352 16.70 -13.11 15.83
CA PRO A 352 17.71 -12.23 16.45
C PRO A 352 17.32 -10.73 16.51
N GLU A 353 16.37 -10.32 15.68
CA GLU A 353 15.80 -8.98 15.61
C GLU A 353 14.82 -8.67 16.75
N PHE A 354 14.25 -9.71 17.38
CA PHE A 354 13.37 -9.59 18.55
C PHE A 354 14.03 -10.06 19.84
N TYR A 355 15.01 -10.97 19.76
CA TYR A 355 15.61 -11.63 20.92
C TYR A 355 17.14 -11.50 20.96
N GLU A 356 17.71 -11.33 22.16
CA GLU A 356 19.13 -11.46 22.43
C GLU A 356 19.43 -12.74 23.19
N ASN A 357 20.66 -13.23 22.97
CA ASN A 357 21.23 -14.33 23.73
C ASN A 357 21.58 -13.85 25.14
N ALA A 358 20.95 -14.45 26.15
CA ALA A 358 21.15 -14.20 27.56
C ALA A 358 21.84 -15.38 28.29
N GLY A 359 22.47 -16.29 27.55
CA GLY A 359 23.18 -17.46 28.08
C GLY A 359 23.15 -18.67 27.14
N LYS A 360 23.77 -19.79 27.54
CA LYS A 360 24.02 -20.94 26.65
C LYS A 360 22.79 -21.49 25.89
N PHE A 361 21.57 -21.29 26.40
CA PHE A 361 20.30 -21.63 25.71
C PHE A 361 19.11 -20.70 26.02
N ASN A 362 19.36 -19.51 26.61
CA ASN A 362 18.28 -18.60 27.00
C ASN A 362 18.23 -17.38 26.07
N TYR A 363 17.07 -17.11 25.52
CA TYR A 363 16.79 -15.93 24.72
C TYR A 363 15.83 -15.01 25.47
N ARG A 364 16.12 -13.71 25.53
CA ARG A 364 15.22 -12.70 26.09
C ARG A 364 14.85 -11.65 25.03
N PRO A 365 13.63 -11.08 25.08
CA PRO A 365 13.28 -9.95 24.23
C PRO A 365 14.30 -8.81 24.35
N ARG A 366 14.67 -8.20 23.23
CA ARG A 366 15.53 -7.00 23.17
C ARG A 366 14.76 -5.71 23.45
N ARG A 367 13.47 -5.75 23.18
CA ARG A 367 12.55 -4.62 23.14
C ARG A 367 11.12 -5.15 23.24
N HIS A 368 10.17 -4.24 23.35
CA HIS A 368 8.76 -4.53 23.32
C HIS A 368 8.23 -4.49 21.88
N TRP A 369 7.21 -5.30 21.58
CA TRP A 369 6.43 -5.19 20.35
C TRP A 369 4.97 -5.59 20.58
N CYS A 370 4.09 -5.12 19.71
CA CYS A 370 2.67 -5.38 19.80
C CYS A 370 2.06 -5.57 18.40
N PHE A 371 1.44 -6.72 18.16
CA PHE A 371 0.66 -6.92 16.95
C PHE A 371 -0.69 -6.20 17.05
N LEU A 372 -1.11 -5.53 15.98
CA LEU A 372 -2.41 -4.89 15.87
C LEU A 372 -3.22 -5.51 14.74
N GLY A 373 -4.49 -5.86 15.02
CA GLY A 373 -5.41 -6.39 14.02
C GLY A 373 -6.84 -5.91 14.22
N GLU A 374 -7.50 -5.46 13.16
CA GLU A 374 -8.91 -5.11 13.17
C GLU A 374 -9.78 -6.36 13.10
N ILE A 375 -10.73 -6.53 14.02
CA ILE A 375 -11.64 -7.67 14.05
C ILE A 375 -12.57 -7.62 12.84
N LEU A 376 -12.44 -8.61 11.97
CA LEU A 376 -13.38 -8.85 10.89
C LEU A 376 -14.53 -9.71 11.40
N GLU A 377 -14.21 -10.88 11.96
CA GLU A 377 -15.15 -11.91 12.41
C GLU A 377 -14.60 -12.67 13.62
N PHE A 378 -15.46 -13.42 14.31
CA PHE A 378 -15.05 -14.28 15.42
C PHE A 378 -16.02 -15.45 15.60
N ASP A 379 -15.48 -16.61 15.97
CA ASP A 379 -16.24 -17.82 16.26
C ASP A 379 -15.88 -18.35 17.66
N ILE A 380 -16.88 -18.38 18.53
CA ILE A 380 -16.76 -18.81 19.93
C ILE A 380 -16.56 -20.32 20.02
N SER A 381 -17.08 -21.09 19.06
CA SER A 381 -17.08 -22.55 19.08
C SER A 381 -15.67 -23.11 18.91
N VAL A 382 -14.88 -22.47 18.03
CA VAL A 382 -13.48 -22.83 17.73
C VAL A 382 -12.47 -21.88 18.39
N LEU A 383 -12.95 -20.95 19.22
CA LEU A 383 -12.16 -19.94 19.92
C LEU A 383 -11.23 -19.12 18.99
N ALA A 384 -11.76 -18.74 17.83
CA ALA A 384 -10.99 -18.05 16.80
C ALA A 384 -11.49 -16.62 16.57
N ILE A 385 -10.57 -15.71 16.28
CA ILE A 385 -10.88 -14.34 15.81
C ILE A 385 -10.19 -14.17 14.46
N LEU A 386 -10.95 -13.82 13.44
CA LEU A 386 -10.40 -13.38 12.17
C LEU A 386 -10.14 -11.88 12.25
N VAL A 387 -8.88 -11.48 12.09
CA VAL A 387 -8.48 -10.08 12.09
C VAL A 387 -7.80 -9.70 10.78
N LYS A 388 -7.81 -8.41 10.50
CA LYS A 388 -7.04 -7.79 9.42
C LYS A 388 -5.92 -6.96 10.01
N ASP A 389 -4.67 -7.28 9.70
CA ASP A 389 -3.51 -6.57 10.25
C ASP A 389 -3.22 -5.23 9.54
N VAL A 390 -2.11 -4.59 9.91
CA VAL A 390 -1.65 -3.31 9.34
C VAL A 390 -1.31 -3.38 7.85
N ASP A 391 -1.05 -4.57 7.31
CA ASP A 391 -0.76 -4.84 5.89
C ASP A 391 -2.02 -5.32 5.14
N GLU A 392 -3.21 -5.14 5.73
CA GLU A 392 -4.50 -5.58 5.19
C GLU A 392 -4.58 -7.11 5.03
N ARG A 393 -3.75 -7.88 5.73
CA ARG A 393 -3.74 -9.34 5.67
C ARG A 393 -4.75 -9.91 6.66
N GLU A 394 -5.55 -10.87 6.19
CA GLU A 394 -6.39 -11.69 7.05
C GLU A 394 -5.52 -12.69 7.84
N VAL A 395 -5.66 -12.66 9.16
CA VAL A 395 -4.87 -13.44 10.10
C VAL A 395 -5.82 -14.07 11.09
N GLN A 396 -5.65 -15.37 11.30
CA GLN A 396 -6.43 -16.10 12.30
C GLN A 396 -5.74 -15.99 13.66
N LEU A 397 -6.49 -15.57 14.68
CA LEU A 397 -6.05 -15.60 16.08
C LEU A 397 -6.73 -16.77 16.75
N PHE A 398 -5.95 -17.73 17.26
CA PHE A 398 -6.47 -18.84 18.06
C PHE A 398 -6.25 -18.55 19.54
N LEU A 399 -7.31 -18.67 20.32
CA LEU A 399 -7.30 -18.44 21.75
C LEU A 399 -7.38 -19.78 22.49
N GLU A 400 -6.66 -19.90 23.61
CA GLU A 400 -6.84 -21.04 24.51
C GLU A 400 -8.20 -21.04 25.23
N THR A 401 -8.61 -22.18 25.77
CA THR A 401 -9.93 -22.38 26.40
C THR A 401 -10.19 -21.46 27.60
N ASN A 402 -9.14 -21.05 28.31
CA ASN A 402 -9.18 -20.08 29.41
C ASN A 402 -9.52 -18.65 28.94
N ALA A 403 -9.49 -18.38 27.63
CA ALA A 403 -9.73 -17.06 27.04
C ALA A 403 -11.21 -16.72 26.80
N ARG A 404 -12.14 -17.62 27.13
CA ARG A 404 -13.58 -17.43 26.84
C ARG A 404 -14.17 -16.12 27.40
N GLY A 405 -13.57 -15.57 28.45
CA GLY A 405 -13.98 -14.29 29.05
C GLY A 405 -13.84 -13.07 28.14
N ILE A 406 -13.11 -13.15 27.02
CA ILE A 406 -12.92 -12.00 26.11
C ILE A 406 -14.06 -11.85 25.08
N PHE A 407 -14.75 -12.95 24.74
CA PHE A 407 -15.77 -12.95 23.68
C PHE A 407 -16.88 -11.92 23.84
N PRO A 408 -17.41 -11.66 25.06
CA PRO A 408 -18.42 -10.62 25.25
C PRO A 408 -17.95 -9.20 24.84
N ARG A 409 -16.63 -8.96 24.81
CA ARG A 409 -15.99 -7.68 24.47
C ARG A 409 -15.67 -7.55 22.96
N LEU A 410 -15.72 -8.64 22.20
CA LEU A 410 -15.44 -8.62 20.77
C LEU A 410 -16.55 -7.91 20.00
N ARG A 411 -16.16 -7.03 19.10
CA ARG A 411 -17.05 -6.37 18.14
C ARG A 411 -16.28 -6.24 16.81
N LYS A 412 -16.98 -6.38 15.68
CA LYS A 412 -16.39 -6.09 14.37
C LYS A 412 -15.88 -4.64 14.33
N ALA A 413 -14.82 -4.39 13.56
CA ALA A 413 -14.13 -3.10 13.42
C ALA A 413 -13.46 -2.56 14.70
N HIS A 414 -13.41 -3.32 15.81
CA HIS A 414 -12.52 -3.00 16.93
C HIS A 414 -11.12 -3.52 16.65
N THR A 415 -10.11 -2.90 17.28
CA THR A 415 -8.71 -3.33 17.15
C THR A 415 -8.30 -4.23 18.31
N VAL A 416 -7.78 -5.39 18.00
CA VAL A 416 -7.06 -6.27 18.92
C VAL A 416 -5.59 -5.85 18.93
N ALA A 417 -5.02 -5.76 20.13
CA ALA A 417 -3.60 -5.54 20.37
C ALA A 417 -3.04 -6.72 21.17
N ILE A 418 -1.96 -7.33 20.68
CA ILE A 418 -1.32 -8.50 21.30
C ILE A 418 0.15 -8.20 21.55
N LEU A 419 0.52 -8.05 22.82
CA LEU A 419 1.91 -7.88 23.23
C LEU A 419 2.71 -9.16 22.98
N TYR A 420 3.91 -9.00 22.44
CA TYR A 420 4.84 -10.10 22.17
C TYR A 420 4.28 -11.22 21.29
N ALA A 421 3.36 -10.89 20.38
CA ALA A 421 2.80 -11.87 19.45
C ALA A 421 3.91 -12.61 18.68
N GLN A 422 3.66 -13.89 18.42
CA GLN A 422 4.51 -14.74 17.59
C GLN A 422 3.64 -15.38 16.53
N ARG A 423 4.19 -15.54 15.33
CA ARG A 423 3.51 -16.29 14.27
C ARG A 423 3.88 -17.77 14.33
N ASP A 424 2.93 -18.61 13.98
CA ASP A 424 3.13 -20.05 13.79
C ASP A 424 2.74 -20.44 12.36
N SER A 425 3.23 -21.59 11.90
CA SER A 425 3.08 -22.08 10.52
C SER A 425 2.67 -23.56 10.44
N LYS A 426 2.12 -24.13 11.52
CA LYS A 426 1.76 -25.56 11.57
C LYS A 426 0.52 -25.93 10.73
N PHE A 427 -0.28 -24.96 10.28
CA PHE A 427 -1.48 -25.17 9.47
C PHE A 427 -1.34 -24.57 8.07
N THR A 428 -2.21 -24.97 7.16
CA THR A 428 -2.29 -24.46 5.77
C THR A 428 -2.50 -22.94 5.69
N GLU A 429 -2.94 -22.31 6.79
CA GLU A 429 -3.08 -20.85 6.89
C GLU A 429 -2.26 -20.26 8.07
N PRO A 430 -1.66 -19.08 7.88
CA PRO A 430 -0.89 -18.40 8.92
C PRO A 430 -1.74 -17.93 10.09
N TYR A 431 -1.30 -18.18 11.32
CA TYR A 431 -2.04 -17.81 12.53
C TYR A 431 -1.15 -17.32 13.67
N ILE A 432 -1.77 -16.63 14.62
CA ILE A 432 -1.20 -16.27 15.92
C ILE A 432 -1.92 -17.10 16.98
N SER A 433 -1.17 -17.84 17.79
CA SER A 433 -1.72 -18.51 18.97
C SER A 433 -1.47 -17.67 20.20
N LEU A 434 -2.53 -17.42 20.97
CA LEU A 434 -2.46 -16.66 22.22
C LEU A 434 -2.72 -17.59 23.41
N GLU A 435 -1.66 -17.84 24.17
CA GLU A 435 -1.73 -18.65 25.39
C GLU A 435 -2.09 -17.81 26.63
N ASN A 436 -1.66 -16.55 26.65
CA ASN A 436 -1.89 -15.65 27.78
C ASN A 436 -2.76 -14.45 27.36
N VAL A 437 -4.03 -14.48 27.78
CA VAL A 437 -4.98 -13.39 27.52
C VAL A 437 -4.64 -12.06 28.17
N ALA A 438 -3.77 -12.02 29.19
CA ALA A 438 -3.30 -10.76 29.78
C ALA A 438 -2.46 -9.94 28.79
N LEU A 439 -1.91 -10.57 27.74
CA LEU A 439 -1.17 -9.89 26.67
C LEU A 439 -2.09 -9.31 25.59
N LEU A 440 -3.40 -9.57 25.65
CA LEU A 440 -4.37 -9.10 24.67
C LEU A 440 -5.23 -7.97 25.24
N GLN A 441 -5.45 -6.94 24.42
CA GLN A 441 -6.43 -5.91 24.68
C GLN A 441 -7.27 -5.60 23.45
N ILE A 442 -8.55 -5.28 23.67
CA ILE A 442 -9.49 -4.88 22.61
C ILE A 442 -9.77 -3.39 22.77
N PHE A 443 -9.34 -2.60 21.78
CA PHE A 443 -9.61 -1.18 21.69
C PHE A 443 -10.86 -0.92 20.83
N PRO A 444 -11.84 -0.13 21.34
CA PRO A 444 -13.05 0.18 20.60
C PRO A 444 -12.82 1.32 19.60
N ILE A 445 -11.95 1.05 18.63
CA ILE A 445 -11.49 1.94 17.56
C ILE A 445 -11.04 1.04 16.40
N SER A 446 -11.24 1.49 15.16
CA SER A 446 -10.71 0.79 13.97
C SER A 446 -9.19 0.87 13.93
N LEU A 447 -8.54 -0.07 13.26
CA LEU A 447 -7.08 -0.09 13.18
C LEU A 447 -6.56 1.15 12.44
N SER A 448 -7.26 1.51 11.36
CA SER A 448 -7.00 2.73 10.58
C SER A 448 -7.10 4.01 11.42
N HIS A 449 -8.11 4.13 12.29
CA HIS A 449 -8.26 5.29 13.16
C HIS A 449 -7.24 5.26 14.30
N LEU A 450 -6.89 4.10 14.83
CA LEU A 450 -5.82 3.98 15.83
C LEU A 450 -4.47 4.47 15.30
N ILE A 451 -4.14 4.08 14.06
CA ILE A 451 -2.94 4.53 13.35
C ILE A 451 -2.99 6.05 13.15
N ALA A 452 -4.09 6.59 12.63
CA ALA A 452 -4.22 8.04 12.41
C ALA A 452 -4.14 8.84 13.73
N LEU A 453 -4.71 8.29 14.80
CA LEU A 453 -4.72 8.91 16.13
C LEU A 453 -3.30 9.03 16.69
N ARG A 454 -2.42 8.06 16.42
CA ARG A 454 -0.98 8.17 16.74
C ARG A 454 -0.34 9.39 16.09
N ASP A 455 -0.52 9.54 14.78
CA ASP A 455 0.17 10.58 14.03
C ASP A 455 -0.26 11.96 14.51
N LEU A 456 -1.55 12.10 14.82
CA LEU A 456 -2.09 13.30 15.47
C LEU A 456 -1.46 13.52 16.84
N THR A 457 -1.41 12.51 17.73
CA THR A 457 -0.81 12.71 19.05
C THR A 457 0.67 13.07 18.96
N GLN A 458 1.43 12.47 18.05
CA GLN A 458 2.83 12.80 17.82
C GLN A 458 2.99 14.23 17.28
N GLU A 459 2.21 14.63 16.27
CA GLU A 459 2.26 15.96 15.69
C GLU A 459 1.99 17.06 16.74
N PHE A 460 0.99 16.87 17.59
CA PHE A 460 0.55 17.92 18.52
C PHE A 460 1.25 17.88 19.89
N SER A 461 1.84 16.75 20.28
CA SER A 461 2.55 16.64 21.57
C SER A 461 4.04 16.98 21.50
N THR A 462 4.68 16.77 20.35
CA THR A 462 6.13 16.94 20.17
C THR A 462 6.52 18.42 20.18
N LYS A 463 7.58 18.74 20.94
CA LYS A 463 8.19 20.06 20.94
C LYS A 463 9.19 20.16 19.78
N ARG A 464 9.29 21.32 19.12
CA ARG A 464 10.43 21.60 18.25
C ARG A 464 11.68 21.86 19.08
N GLU A 465 12.80 21.35 18.61
CA GLU A 465 14.10 21.47 19.29
C GLU A 465 14.61 22.92 19.35
N VAL A 466 14.32 23.71 18.30
CA VAL A 466 14.85 25.07 18.16
C VAL A 466 14.21 26.08 19.13
N ASP A 467 12.89 26.02 19.30
CA ASP A 467 12.11 27.06 20.00
C ASP A 467 11.21 26.50 21.12
N ASN A 468 11.27 25.19 21.40
CA ASN A 468 10.39 24.48 22.32
C ASN A 468 8.88 24.65 22.01
N ALA A 469 8.52 25.16 20.83
CA ALA A 469 7.14 25.41 20.47
C ALA A 469 6.42 24.14 20.02
N ARG A 470 5.12 24.07 20.32
CA ARG A 470 4.22 23.02 19.87
C ARG A 470 3.25 23.57 18.83
N LYS A 471 2.63 22.67 18.06
CA LYS A 471 1.55 23.02 17.14
C LYS A 471 0.22 23.07 17.89
N CYS A 472 -0.56 24.12 17.65
CA CYS A 472 -1.90 24.26 18.21
C CYS A 472 -2.87 23.43 17.38
N HIS A 473 -3.59 22.50 18.01
CA HIS A 473 -4.60 21.71 17.30
C HIS A 473 -5.76 22.58 16.80
N GLY A 474 -6.10 23.65 17.52
CA GLY A 474 -7.19 24.56 17.18
C GLY A 474 -6.95 25.36 15.91
N CYS A 475 -5.87 26.15 15.86
CA CYS A 475 -5.57 27.06 14.74
C CYS A 475 -4.43 26.59 13.82
N GLY A 476 -3.61 25.63 14.24
CA GLY A 476 -2.42 25.20 13.49
C GLY A 476 -1.15 25.99 13.80
N GLU A 477 -1.27 27.15 14.46
CA GLU A 477 -0.13 28.00 14.82
C GLU A 477 0.80 27.38 15.85
N LYS A 478 2.04 27.85 15.86
CA LYS A 478 3.09 27.35 16.75
C LYS A 478 3.37 28.35 17.88
N SER A 479 3.51 27.84 19.09
CA SER A 479 3.79 28.64 20.30
C SER A 479 4.47 27.79 21.37
N SER A 480 5.36 28.40 22.14
CA SER A 480 5.96 27.81 23.34
C SER A 480 5.03 27.86 24.56
N SER A 481 4.12 28.86 24.61
CA SER A 481 3.10 28.98 25.65
C SER A 481 1.77 28.43 25.15
N MET A 482 1.38 27.25 25.67
CA MET A 482 0.15 26.55 25.29
C MET A 482 -0.48 25.83 26.46
N VAL A 483 -1.81 25.68 26.38
CA VAL A 483 -2.63 24.90 27.29
C VAL A 483 -2.77 23.49 26.76
N LYS A 484 -2.37 22.52 27.58
CA LYS A 484 -2.51 21.08 27.33
C LYS A 484 -3.96 20.65 27.59
N CYS A 485 -4.47 19.69 26.82
CA CYS A 485 -5.74 19.05 27.14
C CYS A 485 -5.65 18.30 28.47
N SER A 486 -6.48 18.67 29.44
CA SER A 486 -6.55 18.02 30.76
C SER A 486 -7.07 16.58 30.70
N GLY A 487 -7.84 16.21 29.67
CA GLY A 487 -8.35 14.85 29.50
C GLY A 487 -7.31 13.89 28.95
N CYS A 488 -6.95 14.04 27.66
CA CYS A 488 -6.06 13.08 26.99
C CYS A 488 -4.57 13.37 27.18
N SER A 489 -4.18 14.60 27.54
CA SER A 489 -2.79 15.05 27.63
C SER A 489 -1.98 15.11 26.33
N PHE A 490 -2.49 14.67 25.19
CA PHE A 490 -1.73 14.63 23.94
C PHE A 490 -1.88 15.90 23.07
N PHE A 491 -3.01 16.60 23.15
CA PHE A 491 -3.27 17.78 22.33
C PHE A 491 -3.00 19.09 23.10
N TRP A 492 -2.52 20.09 22.36
CA TRP A 492 -2.15 21.41 22.89
C TRP A 492 -2.83 22.55 22.11
N TYR A 493 -3.08 23.66 22.81
CA TYR A 493 -3.84 24.80 22.29
C TYR A 493 -3.22 26.12 22.74
N CYS A 494 -3.24 27.15 21.88
CA CYS A 494 -2.83 28.49 22.27
C CYS A 494 -3.68 29.05 23.43
N ASN A 495 -4.99 28.76 23.42
CA ASN A 495 -5.97 29.28 24.37
C ASN A 495 -7.29 28.49 24.32
N GLN A 496 -8.23 28.85 25.19
CA GLN A 496 -9.53 28.20 25.29
C GLN A 496 -10.38 28.29 24.00
N LYS A 497 -10.25 29.38 23.22
CA LYS A 497 -10.93 29.51 21.92
C LYS A 497 -10.42 28.44 20.95
N CYS A 498 -9.11 28.26 20.86
CA CYS A 498 -8.49 27.20 20.05
C CYS A 498 -8.85 25.80 20.55
N GLN A 499 -8.96 25.61 21.87
CA GLN A 499 -9.42 24.34 22.43
C GLN A 499 -10.86 24.02 22.02
N LYS A 500 -11.78 24.98 22.11
CA LYS A 500 -13.18 24.82 21.66
C LYS A 500 -13.27 24.53 20.16
N ASN A 501 -12.47 25.22 19.34
CA ASN A 501 -12.39 24.94 17.91
C ASN A 501 -11.92 23.50 17.67
N GLY A 502 -10.74 23.13 18.19
CA GLY A 502 -10.21 21.79 18.03
C GLY A 502 -11.14 20.69 18.55
N TRP A 503 -11.87 20.96 19.63
CA TRP A 503 -12.83 20.04 20.25
C TRP A 503 -14.07 19.80 19.38
N ASN A 504 -14.66 20.86 18.82
CA ASN A 504 -15.94 20.79 18.12
C ASN A 504 -15.80 20.57 16.62
N THR A 505 -14.79 21.17 15.98
CA THR A 505 -14.67 21.20 14.51
C THR A 505 -13.61 20.24 13.98
N LYS A 506 -12.61 19.87 14.81
CA LYS A 506 -11.47 19.03 14.39
C LYS A 506 -11.44 17.66 15.07
N GLY A 507 -12.59 17.12 15.47
CA GLY A 507 -12.71 15.73 15.92
C GLY A 507 -12.15 15.38 17.30
N HIS A 508 -11.41 16.28 17.97
CA HIS A 508 -10.71 15.96 19.22
C HIS A 508 -11.64 15.46 20.35
N LYS A 509 -12.91 15.87 20.39
CA LYS A 509 -13.88 15.34 21.37
C LYS A 509 -13.94 13.80 21.36
N ASN A 510 -13.94 13.21 20.17
CA ASN A 510 -14.01 11.76 19.99
C ASN A 510 -12.65 11.12 20.33
N ASP A 511 -11.57 11.69 19.81
CA ASP A 511 -10.20 11.21 20.06
C ASP A 511 -9.84 11.25 21.54
N CYS A 512 -10.19 12.34 22.23
CA CYS A 512 -9.93 12.51 23.66
C CYS A 512 -10.63 11.44 24.51
N LYS A 513 -11.83 11.00 24.11
CA LYS A 513 -12.58 9.94 24.82
C LYS A 513 -11.84 8.61 24.79
N ILE A 514 -11.11 8.34 23.70
CA ILE A 514 -10.36 7.11 23.49
C ILE A 514 -8.97 7.23 24.13
N LEU A 515 -8.25 8.33 23.88
CA LEU A 515 -6.90 8.58 24.38
C LEU A 515 -6.78 8.69 25.91
N LYS A 516 -7.86 9.06 26.60
CA LYS A 516 -7.85 9.11 28.07
C LYS A 516 -7.90 7.71 28.72
N LYS A 517 -8.14 6.65 27.94
CA LYS A 517 -8.19 5.28 28.48
C LYS A 517 -6.78 4.82 28.86
N PRO A 518 -6.58 4.21 30.06
CA PRO A 518 -5.25 3.86 30.56
C PRO A 518 -4.42 3.03 29.58
N ASP A 519 -4.99 1.99 28.97
CA ASP A 519 -4.23 1.11 28.07
C ASP A 519 -3.82 1.77 26.79
N LEU A 520 -4.71 2.56 26.19
CA LEU A 520 -4.37 3.24 24.96
C LEU A 520 -3.33 4.33 25.22
N ARG A 521 -3.49 5.06 26.32
CA ARG A 521 -2.52 6.05 26.79
C ARG A 521 -1.16 5.40 27.09
N GLY A 522 -1.17 4.28 27.80
CA GLY A 522 0.01 3.48 28.11
C GLY A 522 0.70 3.02 26.84
N MET A 523 -0.07 2.56 25.85
CA MET A 523 0.46 2.19 24.55
C MET A 523 1.27 3.34 23.97
N PHE A 524 0.72 4.56 23.89
CA PHE A 524 1.38 5.75 23.33
C PHE A 524 2.56 6.32 24.14
N LEU A 525 2.62 6.08 25.45
CA LEU A 525 3.64 6.65 26.33
C LEU A 525 4.75 5.65 26.70
N MET A 526 4.52 4.36 26.46
CA MET A 526 5.46 3.31 26.76
C MET A 526 6.73 3.46 25.93
N LYS A 527 7.88 3.22 26.57
CA LYS A 527 9.17 3.18 25.90
C LYS A 527 9.38 1.79 25.29
N TRP A 528 9.06 1.64 24.02
CA TRP A 528 9.06 0.34 23.36
C TRP A 528 10.46 -0.26 23.17
N ASP A 529 11.50 0.56 23.08
CA ASP A 529 12.87 0.09 22.86
C ASP A 529 13.63 -0.27 24.14
N GLU A 530 13.09 0.07 25.33
CA GLU A 530 13.72 -0.21 26.63
C GLU A 530 13.10 -1.44 27.30
N PHE A 531 13.65 -2.64 27.05
CA PHE A 531 13.14 -3.87 27.66
C PHE A 531 13.58 -4.04 29.12
N ASN A 532 12.69 -3.70 30.06
CA ASN A 532 12.91 -3.85 31.50
C ASN A 532 12.14 -5.03 32.13
N GLY A 533 11.53 -5.89 31.31
CA GLY A 533 10.72 -7.03 31.74
C GLY A 533 9.46 -7.19 30.88
N VAL A 534 8.83 -8.37 30.95
CA VAL A 534 7.57 -8.61 30.23
C VAL A 534 6.47 -7.69 30.81
N VAL A 535 5.69 -7.07 29.92
CA VAL A 535 4.56 -6.22 30.27
C VAL A 535 3.26 -6.88 29.82
N GLN A 536 2.16 -6.54 30.47
CA GLN A 536 0.83 -7.04 30.15
C GLN A 536 -0.18 -5.92 30.26
N PHE A 537 -1.38 -6.11 29.73
CA PHE A 537 -2.47 -5.16 29.96
C PHE A 537 -3.07 -5.35 31.37
N PRO A 538 -3.44 -4.27 32.08
CA PRO A 538 -3.34 -2.89 31.62
C PRO A 538 -1.93 -2.32 31.69
N LEU A 539 -1.55 -1.48 30.71
CA LEU A 539 -0.20 -0.92 30.62
C LEU A 539 0.01 0.14 31.72
N SER A 540 0.97 -0.10 32.62
CA SER A 540 1.28 0.85 33.70
C SER A 540 1.98 2.08 33.15
N THR A 541 1.31 3.24 33.16
CA THR A 541 1.97 4.52 32.97
C THR A 541 2.73 4.85 34.25
N ALA A 542 4.03 4.52 34.33
CA ALA A 542 4.89 5.13 35.34
C ALA A 542 4.95 6.64 35.03
N VAL A 543 4.08 7.40 35.67
CA VAL A 543 4.12 8.86 35.64
C VAL A 543 5.24 9.26 36.60
N GLY A 544 6.45 9.46 36.07
CA GLY A 544 7.43 10.30 36.73
C GLY A 544 6.86 11.71 36.79
N ASN A 545 6.75 12.25 38.01
CA ASN A 545 6.32 13.61 38.31
C ASN A 545 7.11 14.67 37.56
#